data_AF-A0ABD1NXP7-F1
#
_entry.id   AF-A0ABD1NXP7-F1
#
_cell.length_a   1.000
_cell.length_b   1.000
_cell.length_c   1.000
_cell.angle_alpha   90.00
_cell.angle_beta   90.00
_cell.angle_gamma   90.00
#
_symmetry.space_group_name_H-M   'P 1'
#
loop_
_entity.id
_entity.type
_entity.pdbx_description
1 polymer ?
#
loop_
_entity_poly.entity_id
_entity_poly.type
_entity_poly.pdbx_seq_one_letter_code
_entity_poly.pdbx_strand_id
1 'polypeptide(L)'
;MAIPHMYVACSSPPIKLHIAEERRPLYILFSDLVKEKKGRILKLDSIQNGNSWKGFDMLIFNTWHWWLHKGSAKAWDYIQKGDKLYKDMDRLIAFNEGLKTWSKWVDSNIDPSHTKVFFQGISPTHYNGAEWNATKGTTCNHETQPITGSTYPGGPLPAVAVVKGVLSNMSTAVGLLDVTQLSQMRKDGHPSIYGIDGQNGNDCSHWCLAGVPDTWNQFLYAILVMGGKSIDLNY
;
A
#
# COMPACT_ATOMS: atom_id res chain seq x y z
N MET A 1 2.35 -8.61 -12.52
CA MET A 1 1.30 -7.64 -12.84
C MET A 1 0.97 -7.00 -11.52
N ALA A 2 1.48 -5.80 -11.34
CA ALA A 2 1.82 -5.26 -10.04
C ALA A 2 0.60 -4.63 -9.36
N ILE A 3 0.55 -4.68 -8.02
CA ILE A 3 0.04 -3.55 -7.25
C ILE A 3 0.87 -2.36 -7.76
N PRO A 4 0.33 -1.34 -8.42
CA PRO A 4 1.16 -0.28 -8.97
C PRO A 4 1.94 0.40 -7.85
N HIS A 5 3.27 0.47 -7.99
CA HIS A 5 4.19 1.16 -7.09
C HIS A 5 4.88 2.24 -7.93
N MET A 6 4.42 3.48 -7.86
CA MET A 6 4.91 4.54 -8.73
C MET A 6 5.68 5.57 -7.93
N TYR A 7 7.02 5.58 -7.98
CA TYR A 7 7.81 6.75 -7.60
C TYR A 7 7.99 7.60 -8.85
N VAL A 8 7.68 8.89 -8.80
CA VAL A 8 7.96 9.81 -9.91
C VAL A 8 9.01 10.81 -9.43
N ALA A 9 10.21 10.84 -10.03
CA ALA A 9 11.22 11.86 -9.76
C ALA A 9 11.29 12.87 -10.92
N CYS A 10 11.31 14.16 -10.57
CA CYS A 10 11.45 15.25 -11.53
C CYS A 10 12.77 15.97 -11.29
N SER A 11 13.83 15.59 -12.01
CA SER A 11 15.06 16.37 -11.98
C SER A 11 14.99 17.59 -12.91
N SER A 12 15.45 18.74 -12.40
CA SER A 12 15.49 20.07 -13.04
C SER A 12 16.24 20.10 -14.40
N PRO A 13 16.07 21.16 -15.22
CA PRO A 13 16.22 21.09 -16.69
C PRO A 13 17.60 20.69 -17.24
N PRO A 14 17.64 20.04 -18.43
CA PRO A 14 16.50 19.67 -19.27
C PRO A 14 15.71 18.54 -18.60
N ILE A 15 14.38 18.70 -18.47
CA ILE A 15 13.51 17.86 -17.62
C ILE A 15 13.75 16.38 -17.94
N LYS A 16 14.49 15.70 -17.07
CA LYS A 16 14.64 14.25 -17.10
C LYS A 16 13.72 13.70 -16.03
N LEU A 17 12.57 13.22 -16.48
CA LEU A 17 11.65 12.45 -15.65
C LEU A 17 12.22 11.04 -15.51
N HIS A 18 12.47 10.61 -14.28
CA HIS A 18 12.88 9.24 -13.98
C HIS A 18 11.81 8.60 -13.09
N ILE A 19 11.22 7.51 -13.58
CA ILE A 19 10.29 6.69 -12.81
C ILE A 19 11.05 5.42 -12.40
N ALA A 20 11.19 5.22 -11.10
CA ALA A 20 11.85 4.05 -10.52
C ALA A 20 10.84 3.23 -9.71
N GLU A 21 11.00 1.91 -9.72
CA GLU A 21 10.16 0.98 -8.96
C GLU A 21 11.05 0.10 -8.08
N GLU A 22 10.86 0.13 -6.76
CA GLU A 22 11.51 -0.81 -5.84
C GLU A 22 10.57 -2.00 -5.57
N ARG A 23 10.82 -3.13 -6.24
CA ARG A 23 10.06 -4.37 -6.04
C ARG A 23 10.60 -5.18 -4.87
N ARG A 24 10.12 -4.89 -3.67
CA ARG A 24 10.28 -5.76 -2.49
C ARG A 24 8.92 -6.18 -1.93
N PRO A 25 8.84 -7.34 -1.28
CA PRO A 25 7.70 -7.68 -0.43
C PRO A 25 7.35 -6.50 0.48
N LEU A 26 6.08 -6.07 0.48
CA LEU A 26 5.72 -4.71 0.93
C LEU A 26 5.93 -4.42 2.41
N TYR A 27 6.04 -5.45 3.24
CA TYR A 27 6.44 -5.27 4.64
C TYR A 27 7.93 -4.90 4.74
N ILE A 28 8.80 -5.35 3.83
CA ILE A 28 10.26 -5.07 3.82
C ILE A 28 10.57 -3.61 3.50
N LEU A 29 9.61 -2.85 2.97
CA LEU A 29 9.79 -1.41 2.87
C LEU A 29 9.80 -0.77 4.25
N PHE A 30 8.96 -1.23 5.18
CA PHE A 30 8.80 -0.57 6.49
C PHE A 30 9.35 -1.42 7.65
N SER A 31 10.15 -2.44 7.33
CA SER A 31 10.77 -3.36 8.27
C SER A 31 11.91 -4.09 7.56
N ASP A 32 12.79 -4.78 8.29
CA ASP A 32 13.84 -5.59 7.67
C ASP A 32 13.58 -7.08 7.86
N LEU A 33 13.72 -7.86 6.78
CA LEU A 33 13.70 -9.33 6.85
C LEU A 33 15.13 -9.86 6.96
N VAL A 34 15.50 -10.38 8.13
CA VAL A 34 16.84 -10.90 8.41
C VAL A 34 16.81 -12.41 8.60
N LYS A 35 17.79 -13.13 8.06
CA LYS A 35 17.96 -14.56 8.29
C LYS A 35 18.94 -14.78 9.44
N GLU A 36 18.46 -15.36 10.54
CA GLU A 36 19.27 -15.74 11.70
C GLU A 36 19.22 -17.27 11.90
N LYS A 37 20.05 -17.82 12.80
CA LYS A 37 20.10 -19.27 13.08
C LYS A 37 18.73 -19.88 13.42
N LYS A 38 17.87 -19.09 14.09
CA LYS A 38 16.53 -19.51 14.52
C LYS A 38 15.46 -19.41 13.44
N GLY A 39 15.72 -18.73 12.31
CA GLY A 39 14.77 -18.55 11.20
C GLY A 39 14.84 -17.17 10.56
N ARG A 40 13.87 -16.89 9.66
CA ARG A 40 13.65 -15.58 9.04
C ARG A 40 12.87 -14.68 9.99
N ILE A 41 13.38 -13.49 10.27
CA ILE A 41 12.83 -12.56 11.27
C ILE A 41 12.46 -11.26 10.60
N LEU A 42 11.21 -10.87 10.76
CA LEU A 42 10.69 -9.57 10.38
C LEU A 42 10.94 -8.56 11.52
N LYS A 43 11.92 -7.67 11.37
CA LYS A 43 12.27 -6.63 12.36
C LYS A 43 11.49 -5.36 12.09
N LEU A 44 10.44 -5.11 12.88
CA LEU A 44 9.49 -4.01 12.66
C LEU A 44 10.05 -2.63 12.99
N ASP A 45 11.18 -2.56 13.69
CA ASP A 45 11.83 -1.36 14.21
C ASP A 45 13.11 -0.97 13.46
N SER A 46 13.30 -1.51 12.26
CA SER A 46 14.49 -1.26 11.43
C SER A 46 14.12 -1.05 9.97
N ILE A 47 14.79 -0.08 9.32
CA ILE A 47 14.73 0.17 7.87
C ILE A 47 16.17 0.38 7.38
N GLN A 48 16.80 -0.69 6.89
CA GLN A 48 18.18 -0.61 6.37
C GLN A 48 18.25 -0.06 4.95
N ASN A 49 17.20 -0.25 4.15
CA ASN A 49 17.21 0.10 2.73
C ASN A 49 16.86 1.57 2.46
N GLY A 50 16.44 2.35 3.46
CA GLY A 50 15.91 3.70 3.24
C GLY A 50 16.89 4.67 2.56
N ASN A 51 18.20 4.41 2.62
CA ASN A 51 19.18 5.22 1.90
C ASN A 51 18.95 5.26 0.38
N SER A 52 18.33 4.24 -0.23
CA SER A 52 17.99 4.24 -1.66
C SER A 52 16.92 5.26 -2.03
N TRP A 53 16.12 5.75 -1.07
CA TRP A 53 15.03 6.69 -1.31
C TRP A 53 15.47 8.16 -1.21
N LYS A 54 16.69 8.42 -0.72
CA LYS A 54 17.22 9.78 -0.58
C LYS A 54 17.54 10.38 -1.95
N GLY A 55 17.32 11.69 -2.08
CA GLY A 55 17.63 12.44 -3.30
C GLY A 55 16.56 12.39 -4.39
N PHE A 56 15.42 11.72 -4.15
CA PHE A 56 14.26 11.78 -5.03
C PHE A 56 13.42 13.04 -4.75
N ASP A 57 12.91 13.68 -5.80
CA ASP A 57 12.04 14.86 -5.67
C ASP A 57 10.62 14.50 -5.20
N MET A 58 10.19 13.27 -5.46
CA MET A 58 8.96 12.74 -4.92
C MET A 58 9.03 11.24 -4.62
N LEU A 59 8.46 10.87 -3.49
CA LEU A 59 8.35 9.50 -3.01
C LEU A 59 6.88 9.14 -2.81
N ILE A 60 6.45 7.99 -3.35
CA ILE A 60 5.10 7.47 -3.12
C ILE A 60 5.22 6.09 -2.51
N PHE A 61 4.83 5.99 -1.25
CA PHE A 61 4.89 4.77 -0.48
C PHE A 61 3.53 4.10 -0.43
N ASN A 62 3.50 2.78 -0.36
CA ASN A 62 2.31 2.01 -0.08
C ASN A 62 2.69 0.67 0.54
N THR A 63 1.78 0.10 1.31
CA THR A 63 1.91 -1.26 1.83
C THR A 63 0.55 -1.69 2.36
N TRP A 64 0.23 -2.98 2.27
CA TRP A 64 -0.89 -3.59 3.01
C TRP A 64 -0.97 -5.10 2.74
N HIS A 65 -1.13 -5.47 1.47
CA HIS A 65 -1.56 -6.82 1.07
C HIS A 65 -0.72 -7.94 1.69
N TRP A 66 0.60 -7.78 1.73
CA TRP A 66 1.52 -8.80 2.24
C TRP A 66 1.50 -8.94 3.78
N TRP A 67 1.01 -7.93 4.52
CA TRP A 67 0.84 -8.04 5.98
C TRP A 67 -0.23 -9.06 6.34
N LEU A 68 -1.17 -9.35 5.44
CA LEU A 68 -2.25 -10.30 5.66
C LEU A 68 -1.84 -11.76 5.46
N HIS A 69 -0.65 -12.04 4.94
CA HIS A 69 -0.20 -13.40 4.67
C HIS A 69 -0.15 -14.24 5.97
N LYS A 70 -0.61 -15.49 5.85
CA LYS A 70 -0.64 -16.48 6.92
C LYS A 70 -0.06 -17.81 6.41
N GLY A 71 0.29 -18.70 7.35
CA GLY A 71 0.83 -20.03 7.01
C GLY A 71 2.07 -19.97 6.12
N SER A 72 2.09 -20.79 5.06
CA SER A 72 3.19 -20.89 4.09
C SER A 72 3.36 -19.64 3.22
N ALA A 73 2.36 -18.77 3.12
CA ALA A 73 2.46 -17.51 2.38
C ALA A 73 3.30 -16.45 3.13
N LYS A 74 3.60 -16.68 4.43
CA LYS A 74 4.49 -15.80 5.19
C LYS A 74 5.93 -16.01 4.77
N ALA A 75 6.60 -14.91 4.47
CA ALA A 75 8.03 -14.92 4.17
C ALA A 75 8.90 -14.74 5.43
N TRP A 76 8.30 -14.65 6.61
CA TRP A 76 8.98 -14.64 7.91
C TRP A 76 8.48 -15.79 8.80
N ASP A 77 9.37 -16.24 9.69
CA ASP A 77 9.09 -17.26 10.69
C ASP A 77 8.79 -16.63 12.05
N TYR A 78 9.39 -15.47 12.33
CA TYR A 78 9.21 -14.68 13.55
C TYR A 78 9.07 -13.19 13.25
N ILE A 79 8.48 -12.46 14.18
CA ILE A 79 8.36 -11.00 14.17
C ILE A 79 9.11 -10.46 15.38
N GLN A 80 9.97 -9.46 15.18
CA GLN A 80 10.74 -8.81 16.25
C GLN A 80 10.32 -7.35 16.39
N LYS A 81 10.19 -6.90 17.65
CA LYS A 81 10.02 -5.51 18.04
C LYS A 81 10.91 -5.22 19.24
N GLY A 82 11.92 -4.36 19.06
CA GLY A 82 12.98 -4.19 20.04
C GLY A 82 13.67 -5.53 20.33
N ASP A 83 13.86 -5.84 21.61
CA ASP A 83 14.47 -7.10 22.04
C ASP A 83 13.49 -8.29 22.10
N LYS A 84 12.20 -8.06 21.82
CA LYS A 84 11.16 -9.09 21.93
C LYS A 84 10.96 -9.81 20.59
N LEU A 85 11.02 -11.14 20.64
CA LEU A 85 10.76 -12.03 19.51
C LEU A 85 9.40 -12.72 19.68
N TYR A 86 8.57 -12.64 18.65
CA TYR A 86 7.23 -13.20 18.60
C TYR A 86 7.14 -14.25 17.50
N LYS A 87 6.49 -15.38 17.77
CA LYS A 87 6.17 -16.38 16.73
C LYS A 87 5.08 -15.88 15.77
N ASP A 88 4.14 -15.10 16.30
CA ASP A 88 3.17 -14.38 15.49
C ASP A 88 2.71 -13.10 16.19
N MET A 89 2.10 -12.19 15.43
CA MET A 89 1.57 -10.92 15.90
C MET A 89 0.29 -10.59 15.15
N ASP A 90 -0.64 -9.87 15.80
CA ASP A 90 -1.78 -9.28 15.10
C ASP A 90 -1.32 -8.41 13.93
N ARG A 91 -2.03 -8.46 12.79
CA ARG A 91 -1.57 -7.80 11.56
C ARG A 91 -1.72 -6.30 11.60
N LEU A 92 -2.75 -5.78 12.26
CA LEU A 92 -2.92 -4.34 12.42
C LEU A 92 -1.88 -3.81 13.41
N ILE A 93 -1.56 -4.56 14.47
CA ILE A 93 -0.46 -4.20 15.38
C ILE A 93 0.87 -4.19 14.61
N ALA A 94 1.22 -5.27 13.91
CA ALA A 94 2.48 -5.35 13.18
C ALA A 94 2.60 -4.25 12.11
N PHE A 95 1.51 -3.99 11.38
CA PHE A 95 1.43 -2.93 10.37
C PHE A 95 1.62 -1.53 10.98
N ASN A 96 0.95 -1.24 12.10
CA ASN A 96 1.10 0.01 12.83
C ASN A 96 2.55 0.23 13.32
N GLU A 97 3.21 -0.81 13.82
CA GLU A 97 4.61 -0.72 14.25
C GLU A 97 5.56 -0.47 13.08
N GLY A 98 5.41 -1.19 11.97
CA GLY A 98 6.20 -0.94 10.76
C GLY A 98 5.98 0.48 10.22
N LEU A 99 4.74 0.94 10.15
CA LEU A 99 4.42 2.31 9.73
C LEU A 99 5.04 3.38 10.65
N LYS A 100 5.07 3.16 11.96
CA LYS A 100 5.74 4.08 12.90
C LYS A 100 7.25 4.12 12.70
N THR A 101 7.86 3.01 12.28
CA THR A 101 9.28 2.98 11.93
C THR A 101 9.54 3.74 10.64
N TRP A 102 8.69 3.54 9.62
CA TRP A 102 8.75 4.31 8.38
C TRP A 102 8.52 5.80 8.62
N SER A 103 7.55 6.17 9.45
CA SER A 103 7.25 7.57 9.73
C SER A 103 8.43 8.29 10.37
N LYS A 104 9.09 7.66 11.36
CA LYS A 104 10.32 8.17 11.96
C LYS A 104 11.45 8.29 10.94
N TRP A 105 11.57 7.34 10.02
CA TRP A 105 12.57 7.41 8.96
C TRP A 105 12.31 8.64 8.08
N VAL A 106 11.07 8.87 7.65
CA VAL A 106 10.70 10.03 6.83
C VAL A 106 11.00 11.34 7.58
N ASP A 107 10.53 11.47 8.82
CA ASP A 107 10.74 12.64 9.67
C ASP A 107 12.23 12.96 9.87
N SER A 108 13.09 11.93 9.91
CA SER A 108 14.52 12.11 10.16
C SER A 108 15.37 12.29 8.89
N ASN A 109 14.85 11.95 7.70
CA ASN A 109 15.68 11.84 6.49
C ASN A 109 15.16 12.65 5.30
N ILE A 110 13.93 13.16 5.35
CA ILE A 110 13.32 13.86 4.23
C ILE A 110 13.19 15.35 4.56
N ASP A 111 13.72 16.18 3.66
CA ASP A 111 13.48 17.61 3.65
C ASP A 111 12.26 17.92 2.77
N PRO A 112 11.11 18.35 3.35
CA PRO A 112 9.89 18.60 2.61
C PRO A 112 9.97 19.82 1.66
N SER A 113 11.02 20.66 1.78
CA SER A 113 11.26 21.74 0.81
C SER A 113 11.82 21.24 -0.52
N HIS A 114 12.41 20.04 -0.53
CA HIS A 114 13.01 19.41 -1.71
C HIS A 114 12.24 18.18 -2.19
N THR A 115 11.70 17.38 -1.27
CA THR A 115 11.05 16.11 -1.58
C THR A 115 9.59 16.09 -1.15
N LYS A 116 8.67 15.82 -2.09
CA LYS A 116 7.26 15.56 -1.78
C LYS A 116 7.07 14.09 -1.40
N VAL A 117 6.37 13.83 -0.30
CA VAL A 117 6.08 12.47 0.15
C VAL A 117 4.59 12.21 0.07
N PHE A 118 4.23 11.08 -0.55
CA PHE A 118 2.87 10.57 -0.62
C PHE A 118 2.80 9.17 -0.02
N PHE A 119 1.64 8.88 0.57
CA PHE A 119 1.24 7.53 0.92
C PHE A 119 0.01 7.17 0.09
N GLN A 120 0.09 6.13 -0.73
CA GLN A 120 -1.08 5.59 -1.42
C GLN A 120 -1.91 4.78 -0.43
N GLY A 121 -3.21 5.06 -0.40
CA GLY A 121 -4.18 4.35 0.41
C GLY A 121 -4.20 2.84 0.16
N ILE A 122 -4.96 2.16 1.00
CA ILE A 122 -5.02 0.70 1.03
C ILE A 122 -5.66 0.20 -0.28
N SER A 123 -4.92 -0.59 -1.06
CA SER A 123 -5.51 -1.34 -2.18
C SER A 123 -6.32 -2.51 -1.62
N PRO A 124 -7.66 -2.55 -1.81
CA PRO A 124 -8.50 -3.64 -1.33
C PRO A 124 -8.32 -4.90 -2.18
N THR A 125 -8.88 -6.00 -1.67
CA THR A 125 -9.00 -7.27 -2.40
C THR A 125 -10.46 -7.69 -2.46
N HIS A 126 -10.85 -8.46 -3.47
CA HIS A 126 -12.23 -8.93 -3.64
C HIS A 126 -12.31 -10.47 -3.68
N TYR A 127 -11.75 -11.13 -2.66
CA TYR A 127 -11.82 -12.60 -2.51
C TYR A 127 -13.11 -13.10 -1.85
N ASN A 128 -13.88 -12.23 -1.20
CA ASN A 128 -15.06 -12.63 -0.41
C ASN A 128 -16.28 -11.79 -0.78
N GLY A 129 -17.16 -12.35 -1.60
CA GLY A 129 -18.37 -11.67 -2.08
C GLY A 129 -19.36 -11.25 -1.00
N ALA A 130 -19.30 -11.86 0.18
CA ALA A 130 -20.14 -11.44 1.30
C ALA A 130 -19.87 -9.97 1.72
N GLU A 131 -18.68 -9.44 1.44
CA GLU A 131 -18.34 -8.04 1.72
C GLU A 131 -19.08 -7.03 0.82
N TRP A 132 -19.66 -7.49 -0.30
CA TRP A 132 -20.53 -6.69 -1.16
C TRP A 132 -21.93 -7.31 -1.33
N ASN A 133 -22.39 -8.04 -0.32
CA ASN A 133 -23.71 -8.71 -0.28
C ASN A 133 -23.95 -9.74 -1.40
N ALA A 134 -22.90 -10.25 -2.04
CA ALA A 134 -23.03 -11.37 -2.97
C ALA A 134 -23.15 -12.71 -2.21
N THR A 135 -23.53 -13.75 -2.95
CA THR A 135 -23.67 -15.10 -2.38
C THR A 135 -22.33 -15.62 -1.87
N LYS A 136 -22.37 -16.42 -0.80
CA LYS A 136 -21.17 -17.03 -0.20
C LYS A 136 -20.41 -17.85 -1.24
N GLY A 137 -19.10 -17.63 -1.32
CA GLY A 137 -18.22 -18.28 -2.32
C GLY A 137 -18.04 -17.46 -3.60
N THR A 138 -18.79 -16.37 -3.78
CA THR A 138 -18.50 -15.39 -4.82
C THR A 138 -17.16 -14.71 -4.56
N THR A 139 -16.44 -14.41 -5.64
CA THR A 139 -15.16 -13.69 -5.67
C THR A 139 -15.24 -12.63 -6.78
N CYS A 140 -14.14 -11.96 -7.12
CA CYS A 140 -14.07 -11.08 -8.29
C CYS A 140 -14.33 -11.76 -9.64
N ASN A 141 -14.40 -13.11 -9.71
CA ASN A 141 -14.67 -13.80 -10.97
C ASN A 141 -16.07 -13.50 -11.52
N HIS A 142 -16.12 -13.22 -12.83
CA HIS A 142 -17.32 -12.81 -13.57
C HIS A 142 -17.99 -11.50 -13.10
N GLU A 143 -17.36 -10.77 -12.19
CA GLU A 143 -17.81 -9.42 -11.82
C GLU A 143 -17.40 -8.45 -12.94
N THR A 144 -18.38 -7.85 -13.61
CA THR A 144 -18.17 -6.98 -14.79
C THR A 144 -18.65 -5.55 -14.58
N GLN A 145 -19.20 -5.25 -13.41
CA GLN A 145 -19.72 -3.94 -13.04
C GLN A 145 -19.24 -3.56 -11.64
N PRO A 146 -18.99 -2.27 -11.39
CA PRO A 146 -18.70 -1.78 -10.05
C PRO A 146 -19.89 -2.00 -9.12
N ILE A 147 -19.64 -1.85 -7.82
CA ILE A 147 -20.70 -1.81 -6.82
C ILE A 147 -21.53 -0.54 -7.03
N THR A 148 -22.86 -0.69 -7.01
CA THR A 148 -23.79 0.43 -7.15
C THR A 148 -23.86 1.26 -5.87
N GLY A 149 -24.01 2.58 -6.01
CA GLY A 149 -24.07 3.52 -4.89
C GLY A 149 -22.70 4.11 -4.54
N SER A 150 -22.58 4.74 -3.37
CA SER A 150 -21.37 5.44 -2.90
C SER A 150 -20.69 4.78 -1.70
N THR A 151 -21.31 3.77 -1.10
CA THR A 151 -20.82 3.11 0.13
C THR A 151 -20.56 1.63 -0.12
N TYR A 152 -19.38 1.16 0.31
CA TYR A 152 -19.06 -0.25 0.28
C TYR A 152 -19.78 -1.00 1.43
N PRO A 153 -20.58 -2.05 1.16
CA PRO A 153 -21.37 -2.71 2.20
C PRO A 153 -20.55 -3.31 3.34
N GLY A 154 -19.35 -3.83 3.05
CA GLY A 154 -18.43 -4.40 4.03
C GLY A 154 -17.78 -3.38 4.96
N GLY A 155 -18.05 -2.09 4.75
CA GLY A 155 -17.53 -1.02 5.57
C GLY A 155 -16.05 -0.67 5.30
N PRO A 156 -15.49 0.26 6.09
CA PRO A 156 -14.12 0.71 5.92
C PRO A 156 -13.11 -0.34 6.37
N LEU A 157 -11.97 -0.41 5.68
CA LEU A 157 -10.87 -1.27 6.09
C LEU A 157 -10.18 -0.70 7.35
N PRO A 158 -10.00 -1.49 8.44
CA PRO A 158 -9.34 -1.01 9.66
C PRO A 158 -7.92 -0.46 9.44
N ALA A 159 -7.21 -0.96 8.43
CA ALA A 159 -5.88 -0.49 8.05
C ALA A 159 -5.86 0.99 7.63
N VAL A 160 -6.97 1.52 7.11
CA VAL A 160 -7.09 2.96 6.77
C VAL A 160 -6.96 3.82 8.02
N ALA A 161 -7.57 3.41 9.13
CA ALA A 161 -7.46 4.14 10.39
C ALA A 161 -6.02 4.12 10.93
N VAL A 162 -5.30 3.01 10.75
CA VAL A 162 -3.87 2.92 11.11
C VAL A 162 -3.04 3.91 10.28
N VAL A 163 -3.22 3.92 8.96
CA VAL A 163 -2.51 4.87 8.07
C VAL A 163 -2.80 6.31 8.49
N LYS A 164 -4.08 6.70 8.57
CA LYS A 164 -4.48 8.06 8.93
C LYS A 164 -3.92 8.47 10.29
N GLY A 165 -3.96 7.58 11.28
CA GLY A 165 -3.41 7.82 12.61
C GLY A 165 -1.89 7.94 12.66
N VAL A 166 -1.15 7.23 11.80
CA VAL A 166 0.31 7.43 11.72
C VAL A 166 0.64 8.75 11.02
N LEU A 167 0.02 9.02 9.87
CA LEU A 167 0.28 10.24 9.10
C LEU A 167 -0.06 11.51 9.89
N SER A 168 -1.14 11.50 10.68
CA SER A 168 -1.52 12.67 11.50
C SER A 168 -0.54 13.01 12.61
N ASN A 169 0.38 12.10 12.95
CA ASN A 169 1.38 12.27 14.00
C ASN A 169 2.79 12.55 13.45
N MET A 170 2.95 12.69 12.13
CA MET A 170 4.24 12.98 11.49
C MET A 170 4.57 14.46 11.55
N SER A 171 5.86 14.78 11.70
CA SER A 171 6.34 16.16 11.57
C SER A 171 6.47 16.57 10.10
N THR A 172 6.90 15.64 9.24
CA THR A 172 7.00 15.84 7.80
C THR A 172 5.62 15.61 7.18
N ALA A 173 5.12 16.60 6.45
CA ALA A 173 3.83 16.50 5.77
C ALA A 173 3.86 15.41 4.69
N VAL A 174 2.93 14.45 4.79
CA VAL A 174 2.74 13.39 3.80
C VAL A 174 1.35 13.51 3.19
N GLY A 175 1.27 13.57 1.87
CA GLY A 175 0.00 13.55 1.15
C GLY A 175 -0.60 12.13 1.13
N LEU A 176 -1.84 11.97 1.58
CA LEU A 176 -2.57 10.71 1.44
C LEU A 176 -3.31 10.68 0.10
N LEU A 177 -2.98 9.72 -0.78
CA LEU A 177 -3.85 9.38 -1.91
C LEU A 177 -4.95 8.45 -1.39
N ASP A 178 -6.06 9.02 -0.91
CA ASP A 178 -7.14 8.24 -0.29
C ASP A 178 -8.00 7.50 -1.34
N VAL A 179 -7.40 6.47 -1.93
CA VAL A 179 -7.98 5.67 -3.02
C VAL A 179 -8.70 4.41 -2.51
N THR A 180 -8.82 4.23 -1.20
CA THR A 180 -9.29 2.95 -0.64
C THR A 180 -10.75 2.69 -0.98
N GLN A 181 -11.64 3.62 -0.62
CA GLN A 181 -13.09 3.44 -0.78
C GLN A 181 -13.48 3.35 -2.25
N LEU A 182 -12.97 4.25 -3.10
CA LEU A 182 -13.25 4.17 -4.55
C LEU A 182 -12.79 2.83 -5.14
N SER A 183 -11.68 2.27 -4.64
CA SER A 183 -11.18 0.99 -5.12
C SER A 183 -12.00 -0.18 -4.57
N GLN A 184 -12.58 -0.08 -3.37
CA GLN A 184 -13.51 -1.08 -2.83
C GLN A 184 -14.77 -1.17 -3.69
N MET A 185 -15.17 -0.08 -4.35
CA MET A 185 -16.32 -0.11 -5.27
C MET A 185 -16.03 -0.87 -6.57
N ARG A 186 -14.77 -1.23 -6.85
CA ARG A 186 -14.32 -1.75 -8.15
C ARG A 186 -14.03 -3.25 -8.14
N LYS A 187 -14.97 -4.06 -7.66
CA LYS A 187 -14.89 -5.52 -7.74
C LYS A 187 -14.69 -6.07 -9.16
N ASP A 188 -15.06 -5.29 -10.18
CA ASP A 188 -14.90 -5.54 -11.61
C ASP A 188 -13.49 -5.28 -12.17
N GLY A 189 -12.62 -4.62 -11.40
CA GLY A 189 -11.31 -4.14 -11.90
C GLY A 189 -10.18 -5.18 -11.86
N HIS A 190 -10.45 -6.38 -11.35
CA HIS A 190 -9.45 -7.42 -11.11
C HIS A 190 -9.22 -8.33 -12.32
N PRO A 191 -7.98 -8.83 -12.55
CA PRO A 191 -7.70 -9.81 -13.60
C PRO A 191 -8.42 -11.14 -13.42
N SER A 192 -8.76 -11.51 -12.18
CA SER A 192 -9.43 -12.77 -11.87
C SER A 192 -8.63 -13.96 -12.44
N ILE A 193 -9.25 -14.84 -13.23
CA ILE A 193 -8.60 -16.00 -13.87
C ILE A 193 -7.52 -15.63 -14.90
N TYR A 194 -7.44 -14.36 -15.31
CA TYR A 194 -6.44 -13.87 -16.26
C TYR A 194 -5.19 -13.30 -15.57
N GLY A 195 -5.16 -13.29 -14.24
CA GLY A 195 -4.04 -12.79 -13.45
C GLY A 195 -2.90 -13.80 -13.28
N ILE A 196 -1.86 -13.40 -12.54
CA ILE A 196 -0.69 -14.25 -12.27
C ILE A 196 -1.11 -15.52 -11.53
N ASP A 197 -2.05 -15.37 -10.60
CA ASP A 197 -2.57 -16.49 -9.82
C ASP A 197 -3.71 -17.22 -10.52
N GLY A 198 -4.12 -16.79 -11.72
CA GLY A 198 -5.28 -17.25 -12.48
C GLY A 198 -5.35 -18.77 -12.70
N GLN A 199 -4.19 -19.42 -12.84
CA GLN A 199 -4.10 -20.88 -12.99
C GLN A 199 -4.34 -21.65 -11.68
N ASN A 200 -4.20 -21.00 -10.53
CA ASN A 200 -4.35 -21.57 -9.19
C ASN A 200 -5.58 -21.02 -8.42
N GLY A 201 -6.29 -20.05 -8.99
CA GLY A 201 -7.44 -19.37 -8.39
C GLY A 201 -7.66 -17.98 -8.98
N ASN A 202 -8.67 -17.24 -8.50
CA ASN A 202 -8.92 -15.89 -9.00
C ASN A 202 -7.90 -14.91 -8.42
N ASP A 203 -7.22 -14.13 -9.27
CA ASP A 203 -6.42 -12.98 -8.84
C ASP A 203 -7.36 -11.80 -8.53
N CYS A 204 -7.74 -11.66 -7.26
CA CYS A 204 -8.59 -10.58 -6.77
C CYS A 204 -7.81 -9.57 -5.91
N SER A 205 -6.49 -9.46 -6.11
CA SER A 205 -5.63 -8.51 -5.40
C SER A 205 -4.91 -7.54 -6.33
N HIS A 206 -4.56 -7.97 -7.54
CA HIS A 206 -3.98 -7.11 -8.58
C HIS A 206 -5.06 -6.46 -9.43
N TRP A 207 -4.69 -5.46 -10.24
CA TRP A 207 -5.62 -4.72 -11.08
C TRP A 207 -5.30 -4.91 -12.56
N CYS A 208 -6.33 -4.97 -13.39
CA CYS A 208 -6.19 -4.84 -14.84
C CYS A 208 -5.62 -3.45 -15.20
N LEU A 209 -4.87 -3.38 -16.30
CA LEU A 209 -4.44 -2.15 -16.95
C LEU A 209 -4.93 -2.16 -18.41
N ALA A 210 -5.60 -1.11 -18.90
CA ALA A 210 -6.07 0.09 -18.20
C ALA A 210 -7.15 -0.21 -17.13
N GLY A 211 -7.27 0.61 -16.09
CA GLY A 211 -8.20 0.36 -14.99
C GLY A 211 -8.04 1.25 -13.75
N VAL A 212 -8.34 0.70 -12.58
CA VAL A 212 -8.33 1.38 -11.28
C VAL A 212 -7.01 2.13 -10.98
N PRO A 213 -5.82 1.57 -11.29
CA PRO A 213 -4.55 2.28 -11.16
C PRO A 213 -4.48 3.60 -11.94
N ASP A 214 -5.13 3.70 -13.09
CA ASP A 214 -5.10 4.93 -13.88
C ASP A 214 -5.83 6.05 -13.15
N THR A 215 -6.93 5.74 -12.48
CA THR A 215 -7.63 6.66 -11.59
C THR A 215 -6.74 7.14 -10.44
N TRP A 216 -5.95 6.25 -9.83
CA TRP A 216 -4.99 6.65 -8.78
C TRP A 216 -3.96 7.64 -9.31
N ASN A 217 -3.45 7.40 -10.53
CA ASN A 217 -2.50 8.29 -11.19
C ASN A 217 -3.14 9.65 -11.54
N GLN A 218 -4.43 9.68 -11.89
CA GLN A 218 -5.15 10.94 -12.09
C GLN A 218 -5.30 11.73 -10.79
N PHE A 219 -5.56 11.08 -9.64
CA PHE A 219 -5.57 11.76 -8.35
C PHE A 219 -4.22 12.35 -7.98
N LEU A 220 -3.15 11.58 -8.16
CA LEU A 220 -1.78 12.07 -7.95
C LEU A 220 -1.51 13.28 -8.85
N TYR A 221 -1.79 13.17 -10.14
CA TYR A 221 -1.61 14.26 -11.10
C TYR A 221 -2.37 15.52 -10.67
N ALA A 222 -3.65 15.39 -10.31
CA ALA A 222 -4.49 16.47 -9.84
C ALA A 222 -3.90 17.17 -8.60
N ILE A 223 -3.44 16.41 -7.61
CA ILE A 223 -2.81 16.96 -6.40
C ILE A 223 -1.52 17.73 -6.74
N LEU A 224 -0.72 17.21 -7.68
CA LEU A 224 0.53 17.85 -8.10
C LEU A 224 0.29 19.17 -8.82
N VAL A 225 -0.67 19.23 -9.75
CA VAL A 225 -0.95 20.46 -10.53
C VAL A 225 -1.74 21.50 -9.72
N MET A 226 -2.51 21.09 -8.71
CA MET A 226 -3.24 22.01 -7.84
C MET A 226 -2.42 22.51 -6.63
N GLY A 227 -1.11 22.26 -6.61
CA GLY A 227 -0.21 22.83 -5.60
C GLY A 227 -0.19 22.13 -4.25
N GLY A 228 -0.51 20.82 -4.19
CA GLY A 228 -0.27 19.98 -3.01
C GLY A 228 -1.22 20.19 -1.82
N LYS A 229 -2.35 20.88 -2.00
CA LYS A 229 -3.42 20.90 -0.98
C LYS A 229 -4.26 19.63 -1.12
N SER A 230 -4.51 18.97 0.02
CA SER A 230 -5.40 17.80 0.12
C SER A 230 -6.76 18.10 -0.52
N ILE A 231 -7.18 17.25 -1.47
CA ILE A 231 -8.55 17.24 -1.96
C ILE A 231 -9.35 16.46 -0.93
N ASP A 232 -10.09 17.16 -0.09
CA ASP A 232 -11.04 16.54 0.82
C ASP A 232 -12.27 16.13 -0.01
N LEU A 233 -12.34 14.86 -0.42
CA LEU A 233 -13.42 14.31 -1.26
C LEU A 233 -14.61 13.81 -0.41
N ASN A 234 -14.84 14.44 0.73
CA ASN A 234 -16.08 14.24 1.47
C ASN A 234 -17.23 14.93 0.70
N TYR A 235 -17.88 14.17 -0.17
CA TYR A 235 -19.25 14.41 -0.61
C TYR A 235 -20.21 13.61 0.27
#